data_AF-A0A970WZW8-F1
#
_entry.id   AF-A0A970WZW8-F1
#
_cell.length_a   1.000
_cell.length_b   1.000
_cell.length_c   1.000
_cell.angle_alpha   90.00
_cell.angle_beta   90.00
_cell.angle_gamma   90.00
#
_symmetry.space_group_name_H-M   'P 1'
#
loop_
_entity.id
_entity.type
_entity.pdbx_description
1 polymer ?
#
loop_
_entity_poly.entity_id
_entity_poly.type
_entity_poly.pdbx_seq_one_letter_code
_entity_poly.pdbx_strand_id
1 'polypeptide(L)' 'VHKSYLLNKNLLKEVKKHFNNRFVLVLDDYSQTKILSGRSYYQAIRDLLDY' A
#
# COMPACT_ATOMS: atom_id res chain seq x y z
N VAL A 1 0.13 -3.12 6.31
CA VAL A 1 -1.07 -3.87 5.90
C VAL A 1 -0.94 -5.29 6.43
N HIS A 2 -1.13 -5.41 7.74
CA HIS A 2 -1.50 -6.66 8.40
C HIS A 2 -2.97 -6.97 8.05
N LYS A 3 -3.50 -8.12 8.48
CA LYS A 3 -4.89 -8.61 8.27
C LYS A 3 -6.04 -7.66 8.69
N SER A 4 -5.76 -6.41 9.04
CA SER A 4 -6.64 -5.50 9.79
C SER A 4 -6.79 -4.09 9.18
N TYR A 5 -6.31 -3.84 7.96
CA TYR A 5 -6.37 -2.49 7.36
C TYR A 5 -7.25 -2.48 6.10
N LEU A 6 -8.40 -1.81 6.21
CA LEU A 6 -9.20 -1.41 5.05
C LEU A 6 -8.67 -0.05 4.56
N LEU A 7 -8.19 0.01 3.32
CA LEU A 7 -7.66 1.23 2.72
C LEU A 7 -8.66 1.77 1.71
N ASN A 8 -8.93 3.07 1.79
CA ASN A 8 -9.75 3.76 0.79
C ASN A 8 -8.90 4.04 -0.46
N LYS A 9 -9.25 3.42 -1.59
CA LYS A 9 -8.52 3.58 -2.86
C LYS A 9 -8.54 5.03 -3.37
N ASN A 10 -9.59 5.80 -3.06
CA ASN A 10 -9.72 7.18 -3.53
C ASN A 10 -8.75 8.14 -2.84
N LEU A 11 -8.25 7.78 -1.66
CA LEU A 11 -7.26 8.54 -0.90
C LEU A 11 -5.84 8.00 -1.10
N LEU A 12 -5.65 7.02 -1.99
CA LEU A 12 -4.35 6.45 -2.25
C LEU A 12 -3.58 7.39 -3.18
N LYS A 13 -2.57 8.08 -2.64
CA LYS A 13 -1.76 9.03 -3.41
C LYS A 13 -0.74 8.31 -4.29
N GLU A 14 0.03 7.43 -3.68
CA GLU A 14 1.16 6.79 -4.34
C GLU A 14 1.46 5.44 -3.70
N VAL A 15 1.85 4.47 -4.53
CA VAL A 15 2.37 3.18 -4.06
C VAL A 15 3.82 3.05 -4.49
N LYS A 16 4.72 3.01 -3.51
CA LYS A 16 6.15 2.82 -3.75
C LYS A 16 6.54 1.39 -3.49
N LYS A 17 7.27 0.79 -4.42
CA LYS A 17 7.93 -0.50 -4.17
C LYS A 17 9.01 -0.29 -3.11
N HIS A 18 8.99 -1.13 -2.09
CA HIS A 18 9.96 -1.14 -1.01
C HIS A 18 10.78 -2.43 -1.05
N PHE A 19 11.92 -2.42 -0.38
CA PHE A 19 12.76 -3.61 -0.26
C PHE A 19 12.03 -4.74 0.48
N ASN A 20 12.44 -5.99 0.22
CA ASN A 20 11.91 -7.20 0.87
C ASN A 20 10.46 -7.56 0.51
N ASN A 21 10.10 -7.40 -0.77
CA ASN A 21 8.77 -7.70 -1.34
C ASN A 21 7.63 -7.03 -0.56
N ARG A 22 7.80 -5.74 -0.27
CA ARG A 22 6.80 -4.90 0.39
C ARG A 22 6.52 -3.68 -0.46
N PHE A 23 5.40 -3.04 -0.20
CA PHE A 23 5.02 -1.77 -0.77
C PHE A 23 4.78 -0.76 0.35
N VAL A 24 5.15 0.49 0.13
CA VAL A 24 4.78 1.62 0.98
C VAL A 24 3.64 2.33 0.28
N LEU A 25 2.48 2.33 0.91
CA LEU A 25 1.31 3.05 0.45
C LEU A 25 1.33 4.42 1.14
N VAL A 26 1.30 5.49 0.36
CA VAL A 26 1.19 6.86 0.85
C VAL A 26 -0.24 7.32 0.60
N LEU A 27 -0.93 7.70 1.67
CA LEU A 27 -2.27 8.26 1.59
C LEU A 27 -2.20 9.78 1.38
N ASP A 28 -3.21 10.33 0.70
CA ASP A 28 -3.41 11.77 0.51
C ASP A 28 -4.27 12.36 1.65
N ASP A 29 -3.96 12.00 2.89
CA ASP A 29 -4.53 12.62 4.07
C ASP A 29 -3.63 13.77 4.57
N TYR A 30 -4.17 14.61 5.47
CA TYR A 30 -3.42 15.73 6.03
C TYR A 30 -2.10 15.30 6.68
N SER A 31 -2.07 14.09 7.25
CA SER A 31 -0.90 13.49 7.91
C SER A 31 0.07 12.77 6.96
N GLN A 32 -0.24 12.67 5.65
CA GLN A 32 0.51 11.88 4.67
C GLN A 32 0.89 10.50 5.19
N THR A 33 -0.10 9.77 5.69
CA THR A 33 0.07 8.50 6.38
C THR A 33 0.76 7.50 5.48
N LYS A 34 1.88 6.94 5.97
CA LYS A 34 2.68 5.93 5.26
C LYS A 34 2.39 4.56 5.84
N ILE A 35 1.86 3.67 5.01
CA ILE A 35 1.47 2.32 5.41
C ILE A 35 2.37 1.32 4.71
N LEU A 36 3.19 0.63 5.49
CA LEU A 36 4.00 -0.50 5.02
C LEU A 36 3.11 -1.72 4.82
N SER A 37 3.05 -2.27 3.60
CA SER A 37 2.31 -3.49 3.32
C SER A 37 2.98 -4.73 3.93
N GLY A 38 2.14 -5.71 4.27
CA GLY A 38 2.62 -7.03 4.65
C GLY A 38 3.08 -7.80 3.41
N ARG A 39 4.02 -8.73 3.58
CA ARG A 39 4.56 -9.56 2.49
C ARG A 39 3.46 -10.35 1.76
N SER A 40 2.43 -10.80 2.49
CA SER A 40 1.30 -11.54 1.94
C SER A 40 0.45 -10.73 0.95
N TYR A 41 0.48 -9.40 1.04
CA TYR A 41 -0.26 -8.51 0.15
C TYR A 41 0.56 -8.05 -1.05
N TYR A 42 1.80 -8.52 -1.21
CA TYR A 42 2.65 -8.14 -2.34
C TYR A 42 1.99 -8.48 -3.68
N GLN A 43 1.48 -9.71 -3.82
CA GLN A 43 0.84 -10.15 -5.06
C GLN A 43 -0.45 -9.35 -5.33
N ALA A 44 -1.32 -9.21 -4.32
CA ALA A 44 -2.58 -8.47 -4.45
C ALA A 44 -2.38 -6.98 -4.81
N ILE A 45 -1.36 -6.32 -4.24
CA ILE A 45 -1.03 -4.93 -4.57
C ILE A 45 -0.43 -4.83 -5.97
N ARG A 46 0.37 -5.81 -6.38
CA ARG A 46 0.91 -5.87 -7.74
C ARG A 46 -0.19 -6.03 -8.78
N ASP A 47 -1.11 -6.97 -8.57
CA ASP A 47 -2.23 -7.21 -9.46
C ASP A 47 -3.17 -5.99 -9.50
N LEU A 48 -3.37 -5.30 -8.36
CA LEU A 48 -4.14 -4.07 -8.30
C LEU A 48 -3.52 -2.91 -9.11
N LEU A 49 -2.21 -2.91 -9.27
CA LEU A 49 -1.46 -1.85 -9.96
C LEU A 49 -1.16 -2.19 -11.43
N ASP A 50 -1.65 -3.33 -11.94
CA ASP A 50 -1.47 -3.80 -13.33
C ASP A 50 -0.01 -3.64 -13.83
N TYR A 51 0.95 -4.14 -13.05
CA TYR A 51 2.40 -4.09 -13.34
C TYR A 51 3.01 -5.41 -13.80
#